data_AF-A0A5E4KFB2-F1
#
_entry.id   AF-A0A5E4KFB2-F1
#
_cell.length_a   1.000
_cell.length_b   1.000
_cell.length_c   1.000
_cell.angle_alpha   90.00
_cell.angle_beta   90.00
_cell.angle_gamma   90.00
#
_symmetry.space_group_name_H-M   'P 1'
#
loop_
_entity.id
_entity.type
_entity.pdbx_description
1 polymer ?
#
loop_
_entity_poly.entity_id
_entity_poly.type
_entity_poly.pdbx_seq_one_letter_code
_entity_poly.pdbx_strand_id
1 'polypeptide(L)' 'MFPATPVVLGCAHSSGKDREEIEKIAIKCGVSGIAAPTVKSTRFAKENGYEINYYGMCCGLVPGERTKIEIK' A
#
# COMPACT_ATOMS: atom_id res chain seq x y z
N MET A 1 -14.79 -11.72 0.87
CA MET A 1 -15.15 -11.31 2.26
C MET A 1 -14.84 -9.82 2.37
N PHE A 2 -15.72 -9.01 2.98
CA PHE A 2 -15.61 -7.54 3.12
C PHE A 2 -15.47 -6.71 1.83
N PRO A 3 -16.44 -6.74 0.90
CA PRO A 3 -16.33 -6.02 -0.38
C PRO A 3 -16.27 -4.49 -0.23
N ALA A 4 -16.79 -3.94 0.88
CA ALA A 4 -16.86 -2.51 1.12
C ALA A 4 -15.85 -2.01 2.17
N THR A 5 -15.08 -2.91 2.79
CA THR A 5 -14.11 -2.52 3.83
C THR A 5 -12.73 -2.43 3.20
N PRO A 6 -12.03 -1.29 3.27
CA PRO A 6 -10.66 -1.18 2.80
C PRO A 6 -9.76 -2.18 3.52
N VAL A 7 -8.97 -2.94 2.76
CA VAL A 7 -8.00 -3.91 3.29
C VAL A 7 -6.61 -3.43 2.95
N VAL A 8 -5.72 -3.35 3.95
CA VAL A 8 -4.36 -2.86 3.78
C VAL A 8 -3.35 -3.94 4.15
N LEU A 9 -2.22 -3.98 3.43
CA LEU A 9 -1.06 -4.78 3.80
C LEU A 9 -0.25 -4.02 4.86
N GLY A 10 -0.38 -4.40 6.13
CA GLY A 10 0.30 -3.76 7.27
C GLY A 10 1.82 -4.00 7.29
N CYS A 11 2.55 -3.32 8.18
CA CYS A 11 4.02 -3.32 8.19
C CYS A 11 4.69 -4.69 8.49
N ALA A 12 3.96 -5.63 9.10
CA ALA A 12 4.50 -6.90 9.58
C ALA A 12 4.53 -8.04 8.53
N HIS A 13 4.41 -7.74 7.24
CA HIS A 13 4.36 -8.76 6.18
C HIS A 13 5.74 -9.40 5.91
N SER A 14 6.72 -8.65 5.40
CA SER A 14 8.10 -9.12 5.24
C SER A 14 9.06 -7.95 5.08
N SER A 15 10.29 -8.11 5.60
CA SER A 15 11.43 -7.23 5.35
C SER A 15 12.52 -7.90 4.48
N GLY A 16 12.26 -9.11 3.99
CA GLY A 16 13.21 -9.97 3.29
C GLY A 16 13.13 -9.90 1.76
N LYS A 17 13.75 -10.90 1.11
CA LYS A 17 13.85 -11.01 -0.36
C LYS A 17 12.49 -11.20 -1.06
N ASP A 18 11.51 -11.72 -0.33
CA ASP A 18 10.15 -12.00 -0.78
C ASP A 18 9.22 -10.78 -0.70
N ARG A 19 9.62 -9.70 -0.01
CA ARG A 19 8.81 -8.50 0.20
C ARG A 19 8.20 -7.94 -1.07
N GLU A 20 9.01 -7.74 -2.11
CA GLU A 20 8.54 -7.18 -3.39
C GLU A 20 7.50 -8.07 -4.06
N GLU A 21 7.66 -9.39 -3.96
CA GLU A 21 6.71 -10.34 -4.53
C GLU A 21 5.39 -10.35 -3.75
N ILE A 22 5.46 -10.32 -2.42
CA ILE A 22 4.29 -10.19 -1.54
C ILE A 22 3.51 -8.90 -1.86
N GLU A 23 4.21 -7.77 -1.97
CA GLU A 23 3.60 -6.48 -2.30
C GLU A 23 2.93 -6.50 -3.69
N LYS A 24 3.56 -7.11 -4.71
CA LYS A 24 2.96 -7.27 -6.05
C LYS A 24 1.73 -8.15 -6.05
N ILE A 25 1.75 -9.26 -5.31
CA ILE A 25 0.58 -10.14 -5.15
C ILE A 25 -0.56 -9.36 -4.48
N ALA A 26 -0.25 -8.61 -3.42
CA ALA A 26 -1.24 -7.79 -2.72
C ALA A 26 -1.90 -6.75 -3.65
N ILE A 27 -1.13 -6.07 -4.50
CA ILE A 27 -1.66 -5.13 -5.51
C ILE A 27 -2.62 -5.86 -6.46
N LYS A 28 -2.23 -7.02 -7.00
CA LYS A 28 -3.08 -7.82 -7.90
C LYS A 28 -4.37 -8.31 -7.21
N CYS A 29 -4.34 -8.54 -5.91
CA CYS A 29 -5.51 -8.90 -5.12
C CYS A 29 -6.42 -7.70 -4.78
N GLY A 30 -6.02 -6.47 -5.12
CA GLY A 30 -6.84 -5.28 -4.92
C GLY A 30 -6.82 -4.72 -3.50
N VAL A 31 -5.71 -4.84 -2.77
CA VAL A 31 -5.57 -4.15 -1.47
C VAL A 31 -5.66 -2.64 -1.66
N SER A 32 -6.31 -1.96 -0.71
CA SER A 32 -6.51 -0.52 -0.72
C SER A 32 -5.27 0.28 -0.27
N GLY A 33 -4.25 -0.39 0.25
CA GLY A 33 -3.01 0.26 0.68
C GLY A 33 -1.93 -0.73 1.13
N ILE A 34 -0.68 -0.27 1.11
CA ILE A 34 0.49 -1.02 1.56
C ILE A 34 1.32 -0.13 2.48
N ALA A 35 1.71 -0.65 3.64
CA ALA A 35 2.55 0.05 4.58
C ALA A 35 4.01 0.04 4.11
N ALA A 36 4.59 1.25 3.96
CA ALA A 36 5.98 1.45 3.54
C ALA A 36 6.39 0.59 2.34
N PRO A 37 5.71 0.67 1.17
CA PRO A 37 6.00 -0.20 0.04
C PRO A 37 7.40 0.05 -0.53
N THR A 38 7.97 -0.94 -1.21
CA THR A 38 9.19 -0.73 -1.99
C THR A 38 8.95 0.20 -3.19
N VAL A 39 10.01 0.88 -3.65
CA VAL A 39 9.95 1.75 -4.85
C VAL A 39 9.50 0.98 -6.09
N LYS A 40 9.84 -0.30 -6.19
CA LYS A 40 9.42 -1.14 -7.32
C LYS A 40 7.93 -1.47 -7.25
N SER A 41 7.37 -1.67 -6.08
CA SER A 41 5.93 -1.89 -5.90
C SER A 41 5.12 -0.64 -6.22
N THR A 42 5.58 0.55 -5.83
CA THR A 42 4.91 1.80 -6.21
C THR A 42 4.99 2.03 -7.72
N ARG A 43 6.12 1.72 -8.36
CA ARG A 43 6.23 1.76 -9.83
C ARG A 43 5.29 0.77 -10.50
N PHE A 44 5.26 -0.49 -10.03
CA PHE A 44 4.37 -1.52 -10.55
C PHE A 44 2.90 -1.10 -10.44
N ALA A 45 2.47 -0.52 -9.32
CA ALA A 45 1.12 0.01 -9.16
C ALA A 45 0.81 1.10 -10.19
N LYS A 46 1.70 2.09 -10.40
CA LYS A 46 1.50 3.13 -11.42
C LYS A 46 1.40 2.55 -12.84
N GLU A 47 2.28 1.61 -13.19
CA GLU A 47 2.27 0.94 -14.50
C GLU A 47 0.99 0.12 -14.76
N ASN A 48 0.30 -0.30 -13.69
CA ASN A 48 -1.00 -0.98 -13.75
C ASN A 48 -2.20 -0.02 -13.59
N GLY A 49 -1.99 1.30 -13.69
CA GLY A 49 -3.06 2.30 -13.72
C GLY A 49 -3.62 2.73 -12.36
N TYR A 50 -2.96 2.37 -11.26
CA TYR A 50 -3.37 2.82 -9.92
C TYR A 50 -2.92 4.25 -9.63
N GLU A 51 -3.80 5.05 -9.04
CA GLU A 51 -3.44 6.30 -8.38
C GLU A 51 -2.81 6.01 -7.01
N ILE A 52 -1.73 6.71 -6.68
CA ILE A 52 -1.02 6.52 -5.41
C ILE A 52 -1.15 7.78 -4.56
N ASN A 53 -1.76 7.61 -3.38
CA ASN A 53 -1.81 8.61 -2.33
C ASN A 53 -0.91 8.15 -1.16
N TYR A 54 -0.15 9.08 -0.58
CA TYR A 54 0.76 8.80 0.52
C TYR A 54 0.21 9.35 1.84
N TYR A 55 0.39 8.60 2.92
CA TYR A 55 -0.07 8.97 4.25
C TYR A 55 1.02 8.73 5.29
N GLY A 56 1.36 9.75 6.08
CA GLY A 56 2.38 9.73 7.12
C GLY A 56 1.80 9.30 8.46
N MET A 57 1.63 7.99 8.66
CA MET A 57 1.02 7.42 9.86
C MET A 57 1.35 5.94 10.07
N CYS A 58 1.04 5.42 11.26
CA CYS A 58 1.15 3.98 11.56
C CYS A 58 0.08 3.18 10.80
N CYS A 59 0.42 1.97 10.33
CA CYS A 59 -0.50 1.10 9.57
C CYS A 59 -1.68 0.54 10.38
N GLY A 60 -1.67 0.70 11.71
CA GLY A 60 -2.80 0.35 12.58
C GLY A 60 -3.85 1.45 12.72
N LEU A 61 -3.68 2.59 12.04
CA LEU A 61 -4.56 3.74 12.10
C LEU A 61 -5.28 3.93 10.75
N VAL A 62 -6.42 4.64 10.76
CA VAL A 62 -7.23 4.90 9.55
C VAL A 62 -6.74 6.15 8.83
N PRO A 63 -6.38 6.08 7.52
CA PRO A 63 -5.92 7.24 6.76
C PRO A 63 -6.98 8.31 6.64
N GLY A 64 -6.55 9.57 6.63
CA GLY A 64 -7.41 10.73 6.46
C GLY A 64 -6.62 11.95 6.02
N GLU A 65 -7.32 13.06 5.76
CA GLU A 65 -6.71 14.27 5.18
C GLU A 65 -5.57 14.85 6.02
N ARG A 66 -5.66 14.75 7.35
CA ARG A 66 -4.61 15.24 8.27
C ARG A 66 -3.30 14.47 8.18
N THR A 67 -3.34 13.23 7.68
CA THR A 67 -2.17 12.37 7.54
C THR A 67 -1.70 12.27 6.09
N LYS A 68 -2.42 12.86 5.15
CA LYS A 68 -2.07 12.84 3.72
C LYS A 68 -0.79 13.65 3.49
N ILE A 69 0.12 13.11 2.69
CA ILE A 69 1.38 13.74 2.30
C ILE A 69 1.22 14.22 0.85
N GLU A 70 1.40 15.51 0.63
CA GLU A 70 1.50 16.08 -0.71
C GLU A 70 2.93 15.90 -1.22
N ILE A 71 3.09 15.06 -2.24
CA ILE A 71 4.37 14.91 -2.94
C ILE A 71 4.33 15.81 -4.17
N LYS A 72 5.18 16.85 -4.17
CA LYS A 72 5.42 17.73 -5.32
C LYS A 72 6.22 17.02 -6.41
#